data_AF-A0A3P7L9S6-F1
#
_entry.id   AF-A0A3P7L9S6-F1
#
_cell.length_a   1.000
_cell.length_b   1.000
_cell.length_c   1.000
_cell.angle_alpha   90.00
_cell.angle_beta   90.00
_cell.angle_gamma   90.00
#
_symmetry.space_group_name_H-M   'P 1'
#
loop_
_entity.id
_entity.type
_entity.pdbx_description
1 polymer ?
#
loop_
_entity_poly.entity_id
_entity_poly.type
_entity_poly.pdbx_seq_one_letter_code
_entity_poly.pdbx_strand_id
1 'polypeptide(L)'
;MCDGNDMTDLVRTHMLDTHNNQRGQLALGQLVDNKRIKLPSARNMYLLVWDCDLEKQAHDWVAKCPTKKEVDKGENFYRGPANGLFTWRDMNKKVNIYFSHFHLS
;
A
#
# COMPACT_ATOMS: atom_id res chain seq x y z
N MET A 1 16.05 -8.69 -4.05
CA MET A 1 14.74 -9.07 -3.47
C MET A 1 14.99 -9.70 -2.12
N CYS A 2 14.00 -9.70 -1.23
CA CYS A 2 14.19 -10.10 0.17
C CYS A 2 14.24 -11.63 0.31
N ASP A 3 15.05 -12.11 1.25
CA ASP A 3 15.16 -13.54 1.54
C ASP A 3 13.95 -14.01 2.38
N GLY A 4 13.19 -14.98 1.89
CA GLY A 4 12.03 -15.55 2.59
C GLY A 4 10.95 -16.09 1.64
N ASN A 5 10.19 -17.09 2.11
CA ASN A 5 9.18 -17.79 1.29
C ASN A 5 7.74 -17.28 1.47
N ASP A 6 7.48 -16.49 2.53
CA ASP A 6 6.11 -16.09 2.89
C ASP A 6 5.56 -14.98 1.98
N MET A 7 6.45 -14.18 1.38
CA MET A 7 6.10 -13.21 0.36
C MET A 7 6.85 -13.47 -0.93
N THR A 8 6.11 -13.49 -2.05
CA THR A 8 6.69 -13.69 -3.37
C THR A 8 7.14 -12.38 -3.99
N ASP A 9 8.17 -12.46 -4.81
CA ASP A 9 8.71 -11.35 -5.58
C ASP A 9 7.66 -10.65 -6.46
N LEU A 10 6.73 -11.43 -7.02
CA LEU A 10 5.60 -10.93 -7.78
C LEU A 10 4.73 -9.97 -6.95
N VAL A 11 4.45 -10.31 -5.69
CA VAL A 11 3.64 -9.45 -4.81
C VAL A 11 4.43 -8.19 -4.43
N ARG A 12 5.73 -8.32 -4.13
CA ARG A 12 6.60 -7.16 -3.84
C ARG A 12 6.59 -6.16 -4.98
N THR A 13 6.83 -6.62 -6.21
CA THR A 13 6.82 -5.79 -7.42
C THR A 13 5.47 -5.13 -7.62
N HIS A 14 4.37 -5.89 -7.57
CA HIS A 14 3.04 -5.30 -7.79
C HIS A 14 2.64 -4.28 -6.73
N MET A 15 2.97 -4.53 -5.46
CA MET A 15 2.71 -3.57 -4.38
C MET A 15 3.52 -2.29 -4.58
N LEU A 16 4.82 -2.41 -4.87
CA LEU A 16 5.69 -1.26 -5.10
C LEU A 16 5.23 -0.42 -6.31
N ASP A 17 4.96 -1.09 -7.44
CA ASP A 17 4.53 -0.46 -8.68
C ASP A 17 3.19 0.25 -8.50
N THR A 18 2.24 -0.38 -7.79
CA THR A 18 0.92 0.23 -7.54
C THR A 18 1.07 1.54 -6.75
N HIS A 19 1.87 1.54 -5.67
CA HIS A 19 2.10 2.76 -4.89
C HIS A 19 2.82 3.83 -5.72
N ASN A 20 3.88 3.47 -6.44
CA ASN A 20 4.65 4.44 -7.22
C ASN A 20 3.85 5.00 -8.40
N ASN A 21 3.02 4.19 -9.05
CA ASN A 21 2.13 4.63 -10.11
C ASN A 21 1.11 5.65 -9.58
N GLN A 22 0.46 5.37 -8.45
CA GLN A 22 -0.49 6.31 -7.85
C GLN A 22 0.18 7.59 -7.36
N ARG A 23 1.35 7.50 -6.73
CA ARG A 23 2.15 8.67 -6.33
C ARG A 23 2.55 9.52 -7.55
N GLY A 24 2.92 8.89 -8.66
CA GLY A 24 3.23 9.56 -9.92
C GLY A 24 2.02 10.28 -10.52
N GLN A 25 0.87 9.59 -10.62
CA GLN A 25 -0.38 10.20 -11.08
C GLN A 25 -0.80 11.36 -10.19
N LEU A 26 -0.67 11.25 -8.87
CA LEU A 26 -0.95 12.34 -7.93
C LEU A 26 -0.01 13.53 -8.18
N ALA A 27 1.29 13.28 -8.33
CA ALA A 27 2.28 14.33 -8.60
C ALA A 27 1.97 15.10 -9.90
N LEU A 28 1.47 14.41 -10.93
CA LEU A 28 1.03 15.01 -12.20
C LEU A 28 -0.37 15.66 -12.14
N GLY A 29 -1.07 15.56 -10.99
CA GLY A 29 -2.44 16.04 -10.84
C GLY A 29 -3.44 15.28 -11.72
N GLN A 30 -3.27 13.96 -11.87
CA GLN A 30 -4.14 13.13 -12.71
C GLN A 30 -5.21 12.39 -11.90
N LEU A 31 -5.11 12.41 -10.57
CA LEU A 31 -6.07 11.75 -9.68
C LEU A 31 -7.22 12.68 -9.29
N VAL A 32 -8.40 12.10 -9.12
CA VAL A 32 -9.59 12.74 -8.56
C VAL A 32 -10.01 12.01 -7.29
N ASP A 33 -10.61 12.73 -6.35
CA ASP A 33 -11.20 12.16 -5.16
C ASP A 33 -12.57 11.50 -5.46
N ASN A 34 -13.21 10.95 -4.43
CA ASN A 34 -14.52 10.31 -4.55
C ASN A 34 -15.66 11.28 -4.92
N LYS A 35 -15.44 12.60 -4.81
CA LYS A 35 -16.37 13.66 -5.24
C LYS A 35 -16.05 14.14 -6.66
N ARG A 36 -15.14 13.47 -7.38
CA ARG A 36 -14.62 13.83 -8.70
C ARG A 36 -13.89 15.17 -8.74
N ILE A 37 -13.36 15.61 -7.61
CA ILE A 37 -12.52 16.80 -7.51
C ILE A 37 -11.08 16.39 -7.73
N LYS A 38 -10.38 17.08 -8.64
CA LYS A 38 -8.96 16.84 -8.92
C LYS A 38 -8.14 17.11 -7.67
N LEU A 39 -7.31 16.14 -7.29
CA LEU A 39 -6.36 16.29 -6.21
C LEU A 39 -5.24 17.27 -6.63
N PRO A 40 -4.71 18.09 -5.69
CA PRO A 40 -3.60 18.99 -5.98
C PRO A 40 -2.37 18.19 -6.42
N SER A 41 -1.63 18.74 -7.38
CA SER A 41 -0.34 18.20 -7.77
C SER A 41 0.68 18.37 -6.63
N ALA A 42 1.65 17.47 -6.59
CA ALA A 42 2.72 17.49 -5.61
C ALA A 42 4.05 17.80 -6.28
N ARG A 43 4.83 18.70 -5.67
CA ARG A 43 6.26 18.88 -5.98
C ARG A 43 7.06 17.99 -5.02
N ASN A 44 8.16 17.40 -5.49
CA ASN A 44 9.05 16.54 -4.69
C ASN A 44 8.38 15.26 -4.13
N MET A 45 7.52 14.62 -4.92
CA MET A 45 6.96 13.30 -4.57
C MET A 45 8.03 12.21 -4.80
N TYR A 46 8.61 11.69 -3.72
CA TYR A 46 9.68 10.68 -3.82
C TYR A 46 9.19 9.34 -4.37
N LEU A 47 10.04 8.70 -5.18
CA LEU A 47 9.87 7.32 -5.59
C LEU A 47 10.11 6.41 -4.38
N LEU A 48 9.21 5.47 -4.13
CA LEU A 48 9.41 4.45 -3.10
C LEU A 48 10.33 3.36 -3.63
N VAL A 49 11.12 2.80 -2.73
CA VAL A 49 11.90 1.58 -2.94
C VAL A 49 11.41 0.52 -1.98
N TRP A 50 11.56 -0.75 -2.37
CA TRP A 50 11.25 -1.85 -1.48
C TRP A 50 12.35 -1.99 -0.42
N ASP A 51 11.96 -2.13 0.84
CA ASP A 51 12.86 -2.27 1.98
C ASP A 51 12.52 -3.57 2.73
N CYS A 52 13.51 -4.45 2.84
CA CYS A 52 13.31 -5.78 3.43
C CYS A 52 13.14 -5.73 4.95
N ASP A 53 13.70 -4.72 5.64
CA ASP A 53 13.55 -4.57 7.08
C ASP A 53 12.14 -4.08 7.42
N LEU A 54 11.55 -3.21 6.59
CA LEU A 54 10.14 -2.82 6.71
C LEU A 54 9.20 -3.99 6.39
N GLU A 55 9.49 -4.79 5.36
CA GLU A 55 8.73 -6.01 5.07
C GLU A 55 8.76 -6.96 6.26
N LYS A 56 9.95 -7.22 6.82
CA LYS A 56 10.12 -8.10 7.97
C LYS A 56 9.32 -7.60 9.18
N GLN A 57 9.35 -6.31 9.47
CA GLN A 57 8.56 -5.73 10.56
C GLN A 57 7.05 -5.91 10.35
N ALA A 58 6.56 -5.67 9.13
CA ALA A 58 5.15 -5.89 8.80
C ALA A 58 4.77 -7.37 8.94
N HIS A 59 5.63 -8.28 8.46
CA HIS A 59 5.47 -9.73 8.59
C HIS A 59 5.40 -10.16 10.06
N ASP A 60 6.37 -9.73 10.87
CA ASP A 60 6.45 -10.05 12.31
C ASP A 60 5.22 -9.55 13.08
N TRP A 61 4.62 -8.43 12.66
CA TRP A 61 3.37 -7.93 13.23
C TRP A 61 2.17 -8.81 12.83
N VAL A 62 1.96 -9.05 11.53
CA VAL A 62 0.79 -9.82 11.05
C VAL A 62 0.83 -11.29 11.46
N ALA A 63 2.02 -11.87 11.67
CA ALA A 63 2.21 -13.23 12.19
C ALA A 63 1.56 -13.44 13.57
N LYS A 64 1.35 -12.36 14.34
CA LYS A 64 0.63 -12.39 15.63
C LYS A 64 -0.89 -12.42 15.48
N CYS A 65 -1.40 -12.41 14.25
CA CYS A 65 -2.83 -12.27 13.92
C CYS A 65 -3.52 -11.08 14.62
N PRO A 66 -2.95 -9.86 14.57
CA PRO A 66 -3.45 -8.70 15.30
C PRO A 66 -4.80 -8.23 14.75
N THR A 67 -5.65 -7.66 15.60
CA THR A 67 -6.97 -7.13 15.20
C THR A 67 -6.91 -5.68 14.70
N LYS A 68 -5.76 -5.02 14.85
CA LYS A 68 -5.55 -3.61 14.53
C LYS A 68 -4.09 -3.36 14.14
N LYS A 69 -3.83 -2.16 13.62
CA LYS A 69 -2.48 -1.72 13.27
C LYS A 69 -1.52 -1.62 14.46
N GLU A 70 -0.22 -1.73 14.20
CA GLU A 70 0.81 -1.39 15.18
C GLU A 70 0.72 0.12 15.51
N VAL A 71 1.00 0.49 16.77
CA VAL A 71 1.03 1.90 17.21
C VAL A 71 2.43 2.47 16.89
N ASP A 72 2.51 3.74 16.49
CA ASP A 72 3.75 4.48 16.20
C ASP A 72 4.54 4.14 14.92
N LYS A 73 3.93 3.44 13.97
CA LYS A 73 4.51 3.25 12.62
C LYS A 73 3.61 3.81 11.52
N GLY A 74 4.24 4.21 10.41
CA GLY A 74 3.54 4.49 9.15
C GLY A 74 2.99 3.20 8.55
N GLU A 75 1.86 2.73 9.07
CA GLU A 75 1.27 1.43 8.72
C GLU A 75 -0.12 1.58 8.12
N ASN A 76 -0.32 0.94 6.95
CA ASN A 76 -1.62 0.61 6.41
C ASN A 76 -1.95 -0.85 6.76
N PHE A 77 -3.07 -1.07 7.46
CA PHE A 77 -3.44 -2.38 7.99
C PHE A 77 -4.81 -2.83 7.48
N TYR A 78 -4.89 -4.06 6.96
CA TYR A 78 -6.15 -4.67 6.53
C TYR A 78 -6.31 -6.04 7.17
N ARG A 79 -7.45 -6.24 7.85
CA ARG A 79 -7.92 -7.55 8.32
C ARG A 79 -9.22 -7.86 7.62
N GLY A 80 -9.31 -9.06 7.04
CA GLY A 80 -10.48 -9.55 6.34
C GLY A 80 -10.64 -11.05 6.54
N PRO A 81 -11.70 -11.65 5.99
CA PRO A 81 -11.86 -13.09 6.00
C PRO A 81 -10.73 -13.74 5.18
N ALA A 82 -10.34 -14.97 5.54
CA ALA A 82 -9.24 -15.69 4.88
C ALA A 82 -9.47 -15.86 3.36
N ASN A 83 -10.72 -15.85 2.92
CA ASN A 83 -11.09 -15.95 1.52
C ASN A 83 -11.06 -14.63 0.74
N GLY A 84 -10.63 -13.52 1.36
CA GLY A 84 -10.67 -12.18 0.78
C GLY A 84 -9.37 -11.68 0.13
N LEU A 85 -8.27 -12.44 0.20
CA LEU A 85 -6.92 -12.02 -0.23
C LEU A 85 -6.12 -13.15 -0.93
N PHE A 86 -6.75 -13.93 -1.81
CA PHE A 86 -6.06 -15.05 -2.45
C PHE A 86 -5.13 -14.64 -3.59
N THR A 87 -5.29 -13.43 -4.12
CA THR A 87 -4.52 -12.98 -5.28
C THR A 87 -3.89 -11.61 -5.04
N TRP A 88 -2.79 -11.32 -5.74
CA TRP A 88 -2.20 -9.98 -5.75
C TRP A 88 -3.21 -8.91 -6.18
N ARG A 89 -4.20 -9.25 -7.03
CA ARG A 89 -5.28 -8.33 -7.41
C ARG A 89 -6.12 -7.91 -6.23
N ASP A 90 -6.37 -8.81 -5.28
CA ASP A 90 -7.15 -8.51 -4.08
C ASP A 90 -6.37 -7.61 -3.12
N MET A 91 -5.06 -7.82 -3.01
CA MET A 91 -4.14 -6.94 -2.27
C MET A 91 -4.11 -5.53 -2.91
N ASN A 92 -3.96 -5.44 -4.23
CA ASN A 92 -3.95 -4.16 -4.95
C ASN A 92 -5.26 -3.39 -4.81
N LYS A 93 -6.42 -4.06 -4.75
CA LYS A 93 -7.69 -3.40 -4.44
C LYS A 93 -7.63 -2.68 -3.09
N LYS A 94 -6.96 -3.25 -2.08
CA LYS A 94 -6.80 -2.61 -0.77
C LYS A 94 -5.87 -1.41 -0.83
N VAL A 95 -4.76 -1.50 -1.56
CA VAL A 95 -3.90 -0.34 -1.85
C VAL A 95 -4.72 0.78 -2.49
N ASN A 96 -5.48 0.48 -3.54
CA ASN A 96 -6.34 1.47 -4.20
C ASN A 96 -7.38 2.09 -3.27
N ILE A 97 -7.94 1.31 -2.34
CA ILE A 97 -8.87 1.83 -1.33
C ILE A 97 -8.17 2.84 -0.43
N TYR A 98 -6.97 2.54 0.09
CA TYR A 98 -6.21 3.51 0.89
C TYR A 98 -5.98 4.82 0.12
N PHE A 99 -5.73 4.75 -1.18
CA PHE A 99 -5.61 5.94 -2.02
C PHE A 99 -6.96 6.63 -2.33
N SER A 100 -8.07 5.89 -2.38
CA SER A 100 -9.41 6.48 -2.51
C SER A 100 -9.87 7.22 -1.25
N HIS A 101 -9.25 6.95 -0.11
CA HIS A 101 -9.56 7.62 1.15
C HIS A 101 -8.81 8.96 1.34
N PHE A 102 -7.97 9.38 0.38
CA PHE A 102 -7.38 10.73 0.37
C PHE A 102 -8.46 11.81 0.24
N HIS A 103 -9.09 12.14 1.36
CA HIS A 103 -9.68 13.44 1.59
C HIS A 103 -8.56 14.27 2.20
N LEU A 104 -8.10 15.28 1.47
CA LEU A 104 -7.26 16.31 2.07
C LEU A 104 -8.11 17.05 3.10
N SER A 105 -7.82 16.84 4.38
CA SER A 105 -8.15 17.73 5.48
C SER A 105 -6.89 17.94 6.31
#